data_AF-A0A2V8PU10-F1
#
_entry.id   AF-A0A2V8PU10-F1
#
_cell.length_a   1.000
_cell.length_b   1.000
_cell.length_c   1.000
_cell.angle_alpha   90.00
_cell.angle_beta   90.00
_cell.angle_gamma   90.00
#
_symmetry.space_group_name_H-M   'P 1'
#
loop_
_entity.id
_entity.type
_entity.pdbx_description
1 polymer ?
#
loop_
_entity_poly.entity_id
_entity_poly.type
_entity_poly.pdbx_seq_one_letter_code
_entity_poly.pdbx_strand_id
1 'polypeptide(L)' 'MKGFAKVFLRSGETRHVTINLDPRACSIWDEAAKRWTAITGRYGIFVGTSSRNLPLSRNLVVDGR' A
#
# COMPACT_ATOMS: atom_id res chain seq x y z
N MET A 1 7.50 2.21 -0.88
CA MET A 1 6.38 2.17 -1.85
C MET A 1 5.88 0.74 -1.94
N LYS A 2 4.55 0.50 -1.93
CA LYS A 2 3.97 -0.85 -1.95
C LYS A 2 3.12 -1.16 -3.20
N GLY A 3 2.88 -0.15 -4.04
CA GLY A 3 2.25 -0.32 -5.35
C GLY A 3 2.23 1.02 -6.10
N PHE A 4 2.05 0.97 -7.42
CA PHE A 4 1.84 2.14 -8.28
C PHE A 4 1.04 1.71 -9.52
N ALA A 5 0.36 2.67 -10.14
CA ALA A 5 -0.31 2.46 -11.42
C ALA A 5 -0.12 3.70 -12.29
N LYS A 6 0.32 3.48 -13.54
CA LYS A 6 0.41 4.53 -14.55
C LYS A 6 -0.86 4.51 -15.39
N VAL A 7 -1.56 5.64 -15.45
CA VAL A 7 -2.84 5.74 -16.15
C VAL A 7 -2.75 6.88 -17.16
N PHE A 8 -3.16 6.59 -18.39
CA PHE A 8 -3.38 7.62 -19.40
C PHE A 8 -4.84 8.10 -19.31
N LEU A 9 -5.04 9.40 -19.35
CA LEU A 9 -6.36 10.05 -19.34
C LEU A 9 -6.43 11.03 -20.50
N ARG A 10 -7.58 11.08 -21.18
CA ARG A 10 -7.92 12.19 -22.08
C ARG A 10 -8.26 13.44 -21.28
N SER A 11 -8.29 14.60 -21.94
CA SER A 11 -8.75 15.84 -21.31
C SER A 11 -10.14 15.66 -20.71
N GLY A 12 -10.30 15.98 -19.42
CA GLY A 12 -11.55 15.83 -18.67
C GLY A 12 -11.91 14.41 -18.23
N GLU A 13 -11.13 13.39 -18.61
CA GLU A 13 -11.41 12.00 -18.23
C GLU A 13 -11.05 11.73 -16.75
N THR A 14 -11.90 10.95 -16.08
CA THR A 14 -11.66 10.44 -14.72
C THR A 14 -11.67 8.91 -14.75
N ARG A 15 -10.76 8.28 -14.00
CA ARG A 15 -10.72 6.82 -13.82
C ARG A 15 -10.53 6.45 -12.37
N HIS A 16 -11.23 5.41 -11.94
CA HIS A 16 -10.92 4.70 -10.71
C HIS A 16 -9.74 3.76 -10.93
N VAL A 17 -8.84 3.71 -9.97
CA VAL A 17 -7.64 2.89 -10.00
C VAL A 17 -7.63 2.00 -8.78
N THR A 18 -7.46 0.70 -9.00
CA THR A 18 -7.30 -0.29 -7.93
C THR A 18 -5.84 -0.73 -7.88
N ILE A 19 -5.20 -0.57 -6.72
CA ILE A 19 -3.87 -1.10 -6.45
C ILE A 19 -4.04 -2.22 -5.42
N ASN A 20 -3.78 -3.44 -5.83
CA ASN A 20 -3.87 -4.60 -4.95
C ASN A 20 -2.61 -4.67 -4.07
N LEU A 21 -2.82 -4.83 -2.76
CA LEU A 21 -1.76 -5.08 -1.80
C LEU A 21 -1.83 -6.52 -1.35
N ASP A 22 -0.71 -7.24 -1.43
CA ASP A 22 -0.57 -8.57 -0.87
C ASP A 22 -0.11 -8.49 0.62
N PRO A 23 -0.14 -9.60 1.38
CA PRO A 23 0.33 -9.61 2.77
C PRO A 23 1.80 -9.19 2.96
N ARG A 24 2.66 -9.28 1.93
CA ARG A 24 4.04 -8.78 1.98
C ARG A 24 4.10 -7.26 2.07
N ALA A 25 3.01 -6.55 1.71
CA ALA A 25 2.92 -5.12 1.92
C ALA A 25 3.10 -4.74 3.40
N CYS A 26 2.66 -5.61 4.31
CA CYS A 26 2.75 -5.45 5.77
C CYS A 26 3.74 -6.41 6.44
N SER A 27 4.58 -7.12 5.66
CA SER A 27 5.56 -8.06 6.20
C SER A 27 6.97 -7.50 6.24
N ILE A 28 7.76 -8.01 7.18
CA ILE A 28 9.21 -7.87 7.23
C ILE A 28 9.88 -9.25 7.08
N TRP A 29 11.16 -9.27 6.71
CA TRP A 29 11.95 -10.48 6.78
C TRP A 29 12.33 -10.75 8.24
N ASP A 30 11.94 -11.91 8.76
CA ASP A 30 12.34 -12.40 10.08
C ASP A 30 13.54 -13.33 9.91
N GLU A 31 14.71 -12.89 10.38
CA GLU A 31 15.96 -13.65 10.24
C GLU A 31 15.94 -14.95 11.05
N ALA A 32 15.30 -14.98 12.21
CA ALA A 32 15.23 -16.15 13.07
C ALA A 32 14.33 -17.23 12.45
N ALA A 33 13.16 -16.81 11.93
CA ALA A 33 12.22 -17.71 11.27
C ALA A 33 12.55 -17.97 9.79
N LYS A 34 13.54 -17.27 9.23
CA LYS A 34 13.97 -17.33 7.82
C LYS A 34 12.80 -17.22 6.84
N ARG A 35 11.85 -16.34 7.14
CA ARG A 35 10.63 -16.14 6.34
C ARG A 35 10.13 -14.71 6.42
N TRP A 36 9.22 -14.38 5.50
CA TRP A 36 8.44 -13.16 5.61
C TRP A 36 7.36 -13.33 6.67
N THR A 37 7.35 -12.44 7.65
CA THR A 37 6.38 -12.43 8.74
C THR A 37 5.58 -11.14 8.65
N ALA A 38 4.25 -11.27 8.54
CA ALA A 38 3.33 -10.15 8.62
C ALA A 38 3.36 -9.58 10.04
N ILE A 39 3.49 -8.25 10.16
CA ILE A 39 3.46 -7.59 11.46
C ILE A 39 2.04 -7.11 11.70
N THR A 40 1.48 -7.46 12.85
CA THR A 40 0.16 -6.99 13.26
C THR A 40 0.24 -5.55 13.71
N GLY A 41 -0.79 -4.77 13.45
CA GLY A 41 -0.87 -3.39 13.92
C GLY A 41 -1.63 -2.47 12.98
N ARG A 42 -1.49 -1.17 13.24
CA ARG A 42 -2.16 -0.12 12.47
C ARG A 42 -1.19 0.53 11.50
N TYR A 43 -1.49 0.40 10.21
CA TYR A 43 -0.70 0.95 9.11
C TYR A 43 -1.37 2.17 8.53
N GLY A 44 -0.60 3.25 8.36
CA GLY A 44 -1.01 4.38 7.53
C GLY A 44 -0.88 4.02 6.05
N ILE A 45 -2.00 4.01 5.33
CA ILE A 45 -2.05 3.90 3.88
C ILE A 45 -2.13 5.32 3.33
N PHE A 46 -1.16 5.69 2.49
CA PHE A 46 -1.07 7.00 1.87
C PHE A 46 -1.02 6.85 0.35
N VAL A 47 -1.83 7.66 -0.36
CA VAL A 47 -1.90 7.64 -1.82
C VAL A 47 -1.72 9.06 -2.36
N GLY A 48 -0.88 9.17 -3.39
CA GLY A 48 -0.59 10.44 -4.03
C GLY A 48 0.37 10.30 -5.21
N THR A 49 0.71 11.43 -5.81
CA THR A 49 1.53 11.47 -7.03
C THR A 49 3.03 11.50 -6.74
N SER A 50 3.43 11.73 -5.49
CA SER A 50 4.81 11.61 -5.04
C SER A 50 4.88 11.22 -3.57
N SER A 51 6.04 10.80 -3.08
CA SER A 51 6.24 10.49 -1.65
C SER A 51 6.05 11.70 -0.72
N ARG A 52 6.05 12.93 -1.26
CA ARG A 52 5.85 14.17 -0.50
C ARG A 52 4.44 14.77 -0.68
N ASN A 53 3.69 14.35 -1.70
CA ASN A 53 2.35 14.83 -1.99
C ASN A 53 1.36 13.66 -1.89
N LEU A 54 0.74 13.52 -0.73
CA LEU A 54 -0.08 12.36 -0.32
C LEU A 54 -1.48 12.83 0.14
N PRO A 55 -2.34 13.33 -0.77
CA PRO A 55 -3.63 13.93 -0.39
C PRO A 55 -4.66 12.93 0.15
N LEU A 56 -4.48 11.63 -0.10
CA LEU A 56 -5.37 10.59 0.41
C LEU A 56 -4.67 9.78 1.49
N SER A 57 -5.34 9.57 2.62
CA SER A 57 -4.84 8.72 3.68
C SER A 57 -5.96 7.91 4.34
N ARG A 58 -5.61 6.71 4.81
CA ARG A 58 -6.50 5.86 5.61
C ARG A 58 -5.68 4.95 6.52
N ASN A 59 -6.27 4.48 7.61
CA ASN A 59 -5.64 3.46 8.45
C ASN A 59 -6.14 2.08 8.06
N LEU A 60 -5.21 1.13 7.97
CA LEU A 60 -5.48 -0.30 7.82
C LEU A 60 -5.06 -0.99 9.11
N VAL A 61 -5.95 -1.81 9.68
CA VAL A 61 -5.61 -2.69 10.80
C VAL A 61 -5.26 -4.05 10.21
N VAL A 62 -4.09 -4.58 10.58
CA VAL A 62 -3.63 -5.91 10.22
C VAL A 62 -3.64 -6.76 11.49
N ASP A 63 -4.49 -7.76 11.50
CA ASP A 63 -4.63 -8.70 12.61
C ASP A 63 -3.87 -10.01 12.30
N GLY A 64 -3.47 -10.75 13.34
CA GLY A 64 -2.60 -11.93 13.23
C GLY A 64 -3.36 -13.23 12.92
N ARG A 65 -4.44 -13.17 12.15
CA ARG A 65 -5.31 -14.32 11.88
C ARG A 65 -4.97 -15.03 10.57
#